data_AF-A0A3N9UYD2-F1
#
_entry.id   AF-A0A3N9UYD2-F1
#
_cell.length_a   1.000
_cell.length_b   1.000
_cell.length_c   1.000
_cell.angle_alpha   90.00
_cell.angle_beta   90.00
_cell.angle_gamma   90.00
#
_symmetry.space_group_name_H-M   'P 1'
#
loop_
_entity.id
_entity.type
_entity.pdbx_description
1 polymer ?
#
loop_
_entity_poly.entity_id
_entity_poly.type
_entity_poly.pdbx_seq_one_letter_code
_entity_poly.pdbx_strand_id
1 'polypeptide(L)' 'VRQLVLTHISSRYSEDTSPLLQNARTIFEKSVVAEDLMHLEIRLRDE' A
#
# COMPACT_ATOMS: atom_id res chain seq x y z
N VAL A 1 -2.45 -13.62 -0.65
CA VAL A 1 -2.56 -12.26 -0.05
C VAL A 1 -3.71 -11.52 -0.76
N ARG A 2 -4.52 -10.73 -0.04
CA ARG A 2 -5.69 -10.01 -0.62
C ARG A 2 -5.44 -8.51 -0.82
N GLN A 3 -4.52 -7.92 -0.08
CA GLN A 3 -4.11 -6.52 -0.18
C GLN A 3 -2.61 -6.41 0.11
N LEU A 4 -1.89 -5.60 -0.67
CA LEU A 4 -0.49 -5.26 -0.47
C LEU A 4 -0.41 -3.82 0.07
N VAL A 5 0.39 -3.61 1.10
CA VAL A 5 0.61 -2.29 1.71
C VAL A 5 2.09 -1.97 1.59
N LEU A 6 2.42 -0.92 0.83
CA LEU A 6 3.77 -0.39 0.71
C LEU A 6 4.04 0.52 1.93
N THR A 7 5.14 0.30 2.63
CA THR A 7 5.54 1.08 3.81
C THR A 7 7.05 1.33 3.79
N HIS A 8 7.55 2.02 4.80
CA HIS A 8 8.97 2.39 4.93
C HIS A 8 9.48 3.07 3.65
N ILE A 9 8.73 4.08 3.22
CA ILE A 9 9.00 4.81 1.98
C ILE A 9 10.18 5.74 2.18
N SER A 10 11.14 5.70 1.25
CA SER A 10 12.28 6.62 1.26
C SER A 10 11.79 8.06 1.17
N SER A 11 12.39 8.97 1.95
CA SER A 11 12.07 10.41 1.96
C SER A 11 12.18 11.09 0.59
N ARG A 12 12.91 10.50 -0.36
CA ARG A 12 12.96 10.94 -1.77
C ARG A 12 11.59 10.95 -2.46
N TYR A 13 10.62 10.19 -1.96
CA TYR A 13 9.26 10.12 -2.47
C TYR A 13 8.24 10.74 -1.50
N SER A 14 8.69 11.57 -0.55
CA SER A 14 7.81 12.18 0.45
C SER A 14 6.80 13.17 -0.15
N GLU A 15 7.17 13.88 -1.22
CA GLU A 15 6.26 14.78 -1.93
C GLU A 15 5.28 14.04 -2.84
N ASP A 16 5.71 12.93 -3.44
CA ASP A 16 4.88 12.11 -4.34
C ASP A 16 5.28 10.63 -4.29
N THR A 17 4.37 9.81 -3.76
CA THR A 17 4.50 8.34 -3.72
C THR A 17 3.83 7.64 -4.90
N SER A 18 3.13 8.39 -5.78
CA SER A 18 2.38 7.86 -6.92
C SER A 18 3.20 6.95 -7.83
N PRO A 19 4.48 7.25 -8.15
CA PRO A 19 5.29 6.36 -8.97
C PRO A 19 5.45 4.97 -8.36
N LEU A 20 5.59 4.86 -7.03
CA LEU A 20 5.72 3.59 -6.33
C LEU A 20 4.40 2.80 -6.36
N LEU A 21 3.30 3.49 -6.09
CA LEU A 21 1.96 2.89 -6.09
C LEU A 21 1.56 2.40 -7.49
N GLN A 22 1.80 3.21 -8.52
CA GLN A 22 1.50 2.84 -9.91
C GLN A 22 2.27 1.59 -10.33
N ASN A 23 3.58 1.54 -10.07
CA ASN A 23 4.39 0.35 -10.33
C ASN A 23 3.85 -0.88 -9.60
N ALA A 24 3.55 -0.78 -8.31
CA ALA A 24 3.02 -1.90 -7.53
C ALA A 24 1.68 -2.40 -8.08
N ARG A 25 0.78 -1.50 -8.49
CA ARG A 25 -0.52 -1.85 -9.09
C ARG A 25 -0.40 -2.59 -10.43
N THR A 26 0.70 -2.43 -11.18
CA THR A 26 0.92 -3.21 -12.42
C THR A 26 1.14 -4.71 -12.15
N ILE A 27 1.62 -5.07 -10.96
CA ILE A 27 1.91 -6.46 -10.56
C ILE A 27 0.83 -6.99 -9.61
N PHE A 28 0.35 -6.14 -8.71
CA PHE A 28 -0.65 -6.48 -7.69
C PHE A 28 -1.64 -5.33 -7.57
N GLU A 29 -2.77 -5.42 -8.27
CA GLU A 29 -3.77 -4.36 -8.39
C GLU A 29 -4.24 -3.82 -7.02
N LYS A 30 -4.42 -4.71 -6.03
CA LYS A 30 -4.86 -4.34 -4.66
C LYS A 30 -3.70 -3.84 -3.80
N SER A 31 -2.96 -2.85 -4.31
CA SER A 31 -1.86 -2.19 -3.60
C SER A 31 -2.27 -0.81 -3.10
N VAL A 32 -1.78 -0.45 -1.91
CA VAL A 32 -1.90 0.86 -1.28
C VAL A 32 -0.56 1.29 -0.67
N VAL A 33 -0.34 2.59 -0.48
CA VAL A 33 0.78 3.12 0.31
C VAL A 33 0.27 3.42 1.71
N ALA A 34 1.03 3.03 2.74
CA ALA A 34 0.72 3.36 4.12
C ALA A 34 0.97 4.84 4.40
N GLU A 35 0.03 5.46 5.10
CA GLU A 35 0.16 6.81 5.63
C GLU A 35 0.45 6.76 7.14
N ASP A 36 0.99 7.84 7.68
CA ASP A 36 1.21 7.97 9.11
C ASP A 36 -0.12 7.80 9.85
N LEU A 37 -0.11 6.94 10.88
CA LEU A 37 -1.28 6.59 11.67
C LEU A 37 -2.41 5.90 10.86
N MET A 38 -2.11 5.33 9.69
CA MET A 38 -3.07 4.51 8.96
C MET A 38 -3.51 3.29 9.78
N HIS A 39 -4.83 3.07 9.84
CA HIS A 39 -5.44 1.90 10.47
C HIS A 39 -6.01 0.96 9.40
N LEU A 40 -5.84 -0.35 9.60
CA LEU A 40 -6.35 -1.39 8.71
C LEU A 40 -7.24 -2.35 9.49
N GLU A 41 -8.50 -2.48 9.09
CA GLU A 41 -9.39 -3.53 9.59
C GLU A 41 -9.20 -4.80 8.77
N ILE A 42 -8.74 -5.88 9.41
CA ILE A 42 -8.62 -7.18 8.78
C ILE A 42 -9.82 -8.03 9.19
N ARG A 43 -10.78 -8.19 8.27
CA ARG A 43 -11.95 -9.03 8.50
C ARG A 43 -11.54 -10.49 8.57
N LEU A 44 -12.08 -11.21 9.56
CA LEU A 44 -12.07 -12.67 9.57
C LEU A 44 -12.81 -13.15 8.32
N ARG A 45 -12.24 -14.16 7.67
CA ARG A 45 -12.80 -14.68 6.44
C ARG A 45 -13.77 -15.81 6.77
N ASP A 46 -15.02 -15.68 6.34
CA ASP A 46 -15.93 -16.83 6.22
C ASP A 46 -15.39 -17.71 5.08
N GLU A 47 -15.24 -19.02 5.34
CA GLU A 47 -14.56 -20.00 4.46
C GLU A 47 -15.01 -19.93 2.99
#